data_AF-A0A2V7WT12-F1
#
_entry.id   AF-A0A2V7WT12-F1
#
_cell.length_a   1.000
_cell.length_b   1.000
_cell.length_c   1.000
_cell.angle_alpha   90.00
_cell.angle_beta   90.00
_cell.angle_gamma   90.00
#
_symmetry.space_group_name_H-M   'P 1'
#
loop_
_entity.id
_entity.type
_entity.pdbx_description
1 polymer ?
#
loop_
_entity_poly.entity_id
_entity_poly.type
_entity_poly.pdbx_seq_one_letter_code
_entity_poly.pdbx_strand_id
1 'polypeptide(L)'
;MRTVIGNADFTLRAGSATFKAIDNPPIGMMDVTVEWGSASNPIDVYATDGRSPGFPNLQAGQCTVLARAEGTGKPKRLTFSNPAANAVYNFWLYNAGTTTESGALEIGITTNGPVTVASPTPLPGGGTADPRDNLPPGPITQAKVAVRSIDTGGFNYRDPTQDGDGNWVVHPGEFVVFDFSQRNGAGEKCKWINPPEWNVSDEDGIVEVKGSSQPFLLRVDILHKGYFEVTGEIDGIKANVLPVVSVSQGQ
;
A
#
# COMPACT_ATOMS: atom_id res chain seq x y z
N MET A 1 -4.56 2.70 -24.70
CA MET A 1 -5.76 1.95 -24.25
C MET A 1 -5.84 2.09 -22.75
N ARG A 2 -7.03 2.37 -22.18
CA ARG A 2 -7.21 2.47 -20.73
C ARG A 2 -7.29 1.06 -20.13
N THR A 3 -6.60 0.84 -19.01
CA THR A 3 -6.65 -0.40 -18.23
C THR A 3 -6.94 -0.06 -16.78
N VAL A 4 -7.86 -0.77 -16.13
CA VAL A 4 -8.08 -0.67 -14.68
C VAL A 4 -6.96 -1.42 -13.97
N ILE A 5 -6.26 -0.75 -13.07
CA ILE A 5 -5.10 -1.30 -12.34
C ILE A 5 -5.30 -1.30 -10.83
N GLY A 6 -6.41 -0.74 -10.35
CA GLY A 6 -6.81 -0.84 -8.96
C GLY A 6 -8.27 -0.47 -8.79
N ASN A 7 -8.90 -1.11 -7.80
CA ASN A 7 -10.24 -0.76 -7.35
C ASN A 7 -10.36 -1.07 -5.85
N ALA A 8 -11.27 -0.39 -5.17
CA ALA A 8 -11.62 -0.66 -3.79
C ALA A 8 -13.02 -0.12 -3.49
N ASP A 9 -13.82 -0.89 -2.76
CA ASP A 9 -14.99 -0.36 -2.06
C ASP A 9 -14.54 0.27 -0.74
N PHE A 10 -15.27 1.25 -0.24
CA PHE A 10 -14.98 1.88 1.04
C PHE A 10 -16.24 2.21 1.82
N THR A 11 -16.10 2.23 3.15
CA THR A 11 -17.02 2.87 4.09
C THR A 11 -16.21 3.81 4.97
N LEU A 12 -16.49 5.11 4.92
CA LEU A 12 -15.74 6.14 5.63
C LEU A 12 -16.63 6.93 6.57
N ARG A 13 -16.27 6.98 7.85
CA ARG A 13 -16.91 7.86 8.83
C ARG A 13 -16.55 9.32 8.56
N ALA A 14 -17.41 10.23 9.00
CA ALA A 14 -17.12 11.67 8.95
C ALA A 14 -15.76 11.98 9.57
N GLY A 15 -14.92 12.77 8.89
CA GLY A 15 -13.59 13.17 9.36
C GLY A 15 -12.54 12.06 9.35
N SER A 16 -12.81 10.91 8.74
CA SER A 16 -11.85 9.81 8.59
C SER A 16 -11.30 9.71 7.17
N ALA A 17 -10.10 9.14 7.03
CA ALA A 17 -9.48 8.84 5.76
C ALA A 17 -9.16 7.35 5.63
N THR A 18 -9.04 6.89 4.38
CA THR A 18 -8.44 5.60 4.02
C THR A 18 -7.53 5.81 2.81
N PHE A 19 -6.75 4.81 2.42
CA PHE A 19 -5.99 4.87 1.19
C PHE A 19 -5.87 3.53 0.47
N LYS A 20 -5.63 3.61 -0.85
CA LYS A 20 -5.23 2.48 -1.69
C LYS A 20 -3.84 2.77 -2.25
N ALA A 21 -2.90 1.86 -2.04
CA ALA A 21 -1.60 1.92 -2.70
C ALA A 21 -1.63 1.20 -4.06
N ILE A 22 -0.93 1.75 -5.05
CA ILE A 22 -0.63 1.11 -6.33
C ILE A 22 0.88 1.13 -6.55
N ASP A 23 1.44 -0.05 -6.76
CA ASP A 23 2.87 -0.25 -6.92
C ASP A 23 3.19 -0.57 -8.39
N ASN A 24 4.26 0.04 -8.89
CA ASN A 24 4.81 -0.16 -10.23
C ASN A 24 3.77 -0.06 -11.37
N PRO A 25 2.92 0.98 -11.41
CA PRO A 25 2.01 1.14 -12.53
C PRO A 25 2.81 1.38 -13.83
N PRO A 26 2.29 0.96 -15.01
CA PRO A 26 2.92 1.24 -16.28
C PRO A 26 3.16 2.75 -16.49
N ILE A 27 4.08 3.12 -17.39
CA ILE A 27 4.23 4.53 -17.77
C ILE A 27 2.99 4.95 -18.57
N GLY A 28 2.36 6.05 -18.16
CA GLY A 28 1.13 6.50 -18.79
C GLY A 28 0.38 7.55 -17.99
N MET A 29 -0.82 7.89 -18.46
CA MET A 29 -1.73 8.78 -17.76
C MET A 29 -2.58 7.99 -16.79
N MET A 30 -2.37 8.23 -15.49
CA MET A 30 -3.22 7.70 -14.43
C MET A 30 -4.53 8.48 -14.41
N ASP A 31 -5.63 7.77 -14.23
CA ASP A 31 -6.94 8.34 -13.97
C ASP A 31 -7.58 7.63 -12.78
N VAL A 32 -8.21 8.40 -11.90
CA VAL A 32 -8.91 7.84 -10.75
C VAL A 32 -10.29 8.41 -10.69
N THR A 33 -11.27 7.55 -10.47
CA THR A 33 -12.68 7.89 -10.31
C THR A 33 -13.14 7.40 -8.95
N VAL A 34 -13.82 8.25 -8.21
CA VAL A 34 -14.45 7.92 -6.93
C VAL A 34 -15.92 8.31 -6.99
N GLU A 35 -16.76 7.34 -6.66
CA GLU A 35 -18.21 7.44 -6.60
C GLU A 35 -18.67 7.05 -5.19
N TRP A 36 -19.68 7.72 -4.65
CA TRP A 36 -20.21 7.43 -3.31
C TRP A 36 -21.70 7.77 -3.20
N GLY A 37 -22.38 7.36 -2.14
CA GLY A 37 -23.83 7.50 -2.01
C GLY A 37 -24.35 8.95 -2.06
N SER A 38 -23.96 9.78 -1.10
CA SER A 38 -24.57 11.09 -0.87
C SER A 38 -23.93 12.25 -1.64
N ALA A 39 -24.68 12.93 -2.51
CA ALA A 39 -24.18 14.09 -3.25
C ALA A 39 -23.84 15.32 -2.36
N SER A 40 -24.36 15.39 -1.14
CA SER A 40 -24.10 16.51 -0.22
C SER A 40 -22.89 16.29 0.69
N ASN A 41 -22.39 15.05 0.78
CA ASN A 41 -21.30 14.70 1.67
C ASN A 41 -20.00 14.59 0.85
N PRO A 42 -19.03 15.51 0.98
CA PRO A 42 -17.84 15.51 0.14
C PRO A 42 -16.87 14.38 0.50
N ILE A 43 -16.53 13.57 -0.49
CA ILE A 43 -15.34 12.71 -0.45
C ILE A 43 -14.23 13.44 -1.21
N ASP A 44 -13.16 13.79 -0.50
CA ASP A 44 -11.96 14.37 -1.07
C ASP A 44 -10.99 13.25 -1.45
N VAL A 45 -10.26 13.43 -2.55
CA VAL A 45 -9.34 12.42 -3.08
C VAL A 45 -8.00 13.03 -3.36
N TYR A 46 -6.93 12.37 -2.91
CA TYR A 46 -5.54 12.80 -3.11
C TYR A 46 -4.71 11.67 -3.66
N ALA A 47 -3.88 11.95 -4.66
CA ALA A 47 -2.81 11.07 -5.10
C ALA A 47 -1.49 11.63 -4.58
N THR A 48 -0.74 10.84 -3.82
CA THR A 48 0.63 11.17 -3.40
C THR A 48 1.60 10.13 -3.94
N ASP A 49 2.89 10.44 -3.91
CA ASP A 49 3.91 9.40 -4.02
C ASP A 49 3.87 8.44 -2.80
N GLY A 50 4.60 7.34 -2.92
CA GLY A 50 4.73 6.32 -1.88
C GLY A 50 5.60 6.73 -0.68
N ARG A 51 6.03 8.00 -0.60
CA ARG A 51 6.85 8.51 0.51
C ARG A 51 6.01 9.16 1.60
N SER A 52 4.73 9.46 1.30
CA SER A 52 3.74 9.97 2.27
C SER A 52 3.62 9.02 3.46
N PRO A 53 4.00 9.41 4.69
CA PRO A 53 3.96 8.54 5.86
C PRO A 53 2.54 8.23 6.36
N GLY A 54 1.56 9.08 6.03
CA GLY A 54 0.20 8.99 6.52
C GLY A 54 -0.67 10.19 6.17
N PHE A 55 -1.97 10.09 6.42
CA PHE A 55 -2.93 11.17 6.16
C PHE A 55 -2.69 12.44 6.99
N PRO A 56 -2.28 12.39 8.28
CA PRO A 56 -1.96 13.61 9.03
C PRO A 56 -0.82 14.43 8.41
N ASN A 57 0.19 13.77 7.85
CA ASN A 57 1.28 14.44 7.12
C ASN A 57 0.77 15.09 5.83
N LEU A 58 -0.17 14.43 5.14
CA LEU A 58 -0.82 15.00 3.97
C LEU A 58 -1.62 16.26 4.34
N GLN A 59 -2.41 16.22 5.42
CA GLN A 59 -3.14 17.39 5.93
C GLN A 59 -2.21 18.53 6.38
N ALA A 60 -1.06 18.19 6.96
CA ALA A 60 -0.02 19.15 7.34
C ALA A 60 0.79 19.69 6.15
N GLY A 61 0.50 19.26 4.91
CA GLY A 61 1.20 19.69 3.70
C GLY A 61 2.62 19.13 3.56
N GLN A 62 2.92 18.04 4.25
CA GLN A 62 4.25 17.40 4.29
C GLN A 62 4.42 16.31 3.21
N CYS A 63 3.36 16.00 2.46
CA CYS A 63 3.38 14.98 1.43
C CYS A 63 3.39 15.60 0.03
N THR A 64 4.10 14.99 -0.90
CA THR A 64 4.07 15.41 -2.31
C THR A 64 2.74 14.99 -2.95
N VAL A 65 1.84 15.95 -3.13
CA VAL A 65 0.54 15.75 -3.80
C VAL A 65 0.73 15.87 -5.31
N LEU A 66 0.43 14.80 -6.03
CA LEU A 66 0.53 14.70 -7.48
C LEU A 66 -0.75 15.20 -8.15
N ALA A 67 -1.89 14.87 -7.55
CA ALA A 67 -3.20 15.35 -7.96
C ALA A 67 -4.16 15.32 -6.76
N ARG A 68 -5.19 16.16 -6.79
CA ARG A 68 -6.26 16.15 -5.79
C ARG A 68 -7.58 16.59 -6.41
N ALA A 69 -8.67 16.14 -5.82
CA ALA A 69 -10.03 16.58 -6.15
C ALA A 69 -10.82 16.72 -4.84
N GLU A 70 -11.23 17.95 -4.51
CA GLU A 70 -11.85 18.31 -3.22
C GLU A 70 -13.26 18.90 -3.42
N GLY A 71 -14.11 18.89 -2.38
CA GLY A 71 -15.45 19.48 -2.36
C GLY A 71 -16.59 18.52 -2.73
N THR A 72 -17.78 19.03 -3.05
CA THR A 72 -19.00 18.20 -3.19
C THR A 72 -19.23 17.58 -4.57
N GLY A 73 -18.46 17.97 -5.59
CA GLY A 73 -18.65 17.47 -6.96
C GLY A 73 -18.41 15.97 -7.10
N LYS A 74 -19.41 15.25 -7.63
CA LYS A 74 -19.45 13.79 -7.85
C LYS A 74 -19.64 13.45 -9.34
N PRO A 75 -18.97 12.42 -9.90
CA PRO A 75 -17.82 11.72 -9.32
C PRO A 75 -16.65 12.65 -9.04
N LYS A 76 -15.80 12.25 -8.11
CA LYS A 76 -14.44 12.79 -8.08
C LYS A 76 -13.62 12.13 -9.16
N ARG A 77 -12.93 12.96 -9.92
CA ARG A 77 -11.96 12.51 -10.92
C ARG A 77 -10.67 13.26 -10.74
N LEU A 78 -9.56 12.53 -10.81
CA LEU A 78 -8.22 13.08 -10.81
C LEU A 78 -7.40 12.35 -11.88
N THR A 79 -6.52 13.10 -12.53
CA THR A 79 -5.62 12.57 -13.55
C THR A 79 -4.23 13.14 -13.33
N PHE A 80 -3.21 12.32 -13.55
CA PHE A 80 -1.81 12.76 -13.53
C PHE A 80 -0.95 11.83 -14.38
N SER A 81 0.20 12.33 -14.80
CA SER A 81 1.17 11.52 -15.55
C SER A 81 1.99 10.67 -14.58
N ASN A 82 2.07 9.37 -14.85
CA ASN A 82 3.09 8.49 -14.30
C ASN A 82 4.27 8.36 -15.28
N PRO A 83 5.41 9.01 -15.02
CA PRO A 83 6.58 8.91 -15.87
C PRO A 83 7.44 7.67 -15.62
N ALA A 84 7.18 6.89 -14.56
CA ALA A 84 8.09 5.84 -14.09
C ALA A 84 7.38 4.51 -13.80
N ALA A 85 7.89 3.43 -14.38
CA ALA A 85 7.32 2.09 -14.21
C ALA A 85 7.53 1.48 -12.80
N ASN A 86 8.36 2.10 -11.95
CA ASN A 86 8.70 1.66 -10.60
C ASN A 86 8.18 2.61 -9.49
N ALA A 87 7.24 3.48 -9.84
CA ALA A 87 6.64 4.38 -8.87
C ALA A 87 5.71 3.63 -7.90
N VAL A 88 5.55 4.17 -6.70
CA VAL A 88 4.49 3.78 -5.76
C VAL A 88 3.63 5.01 -5.55
N TYR A 89 2.31 4.83 -5.60
CA TYR A 89 1.34 5.89 -5.37
C TYR A 89 0.35 5.52 -4.29
N ASN A 90 0.02 6.47 -3.43
CA ASN A 90 -1.04 6.34 -2.44
C ASN A 90 -2.24 7.21 -2.87
N PHE A 91 -3.41 6.59 -2.94
CA PHE A 91 -4.68 7.23 -3.25
C PHE A 91 -5.49 7.36 -1.97
N TRP A 92 -5.46 8.54 -1.37
CA TRP A 92 -6.17 8.85 -0.14
C TRP A 92 -7.59 9.27 -0.46
N LEU A 93 -8.54 8.72 0.29
CA LEU A 93 -9.95 9.10 0.30
C LEU A 93 -10.24 9.69 1.68
N TYR A 94 -10.78 10.90 1.73
CA TYR A 94 -11.11 11.57 2.98
C TYR A 94 -12.58 11.98 2.97
N ASN A 95 -13.30 11.61 4.02
CA ASN A 95 -14.68 12.06 4.19
C ASN A 95 -14.69 13.42 4.90
N ALA A 96 -14.84 14.48 4.12
CA ALA A 96 -14.81 15.86 4.57
C ALA A 96 -16.16 16.40 5.05
N GLY A 97 -17.23 15.60 5.02
CA GLY A 97 -18.51 16.04 5.56
C GLY A 97 -18.89 15.35 6.87
N THR A 98 -20.19 15.26 7.11
CA THR A 98 -20.73 15.10 8.47
C THR A 98 -21.37 13.73 8.74
N THR A 99 -21.56 12.92 7.71
CA THR A 99 -22.13 11.56 7.84
C THR A 99 -21.18 10.49 7.30
N THR A 100 -21.43 9.23 7.66
CA THR A 100 -20.68 8.10 7.07
C THR A 100 -21.11 7.91 5.62
N GLU A 101 -20.15 7.70 4.72
CA GLU A 101 -20.41 7.36 3.31
C GLU A 101 -19.91 5.98 2.98
N SER A 102 -20.47 5.42 1.92
CA SER A 102 -19.89 4.26 1.24
C SER A 102 -19.86 4.49 -0.25
N GLY A 103 -18.87 3.89 -0.90
CA GLY A 103 -18.59 4.15 -2.30
C GLY A 103 -17.54 3.22 -2.88
N ALA A 104 -17.12 3.53 -4.09
CA ALA A 104 -16.13 2.80 -4.83
C ALA A 104 -15.07 3.74 -5.43
N LEU A 105 -13.83 3.28 -5.38
CA LEU A 105 -12.65 3.84 -6.01
C LEU A 105 -12.27 2.95 -7.20
N GLU A 106 -12.03 3.55 -8.35
CA GLU A 106 -11.42 2.90 -9.51
C GLU A 106 -10.20 3.71 -9.97
N ILE A 107 -9.10 3.00 -10.25
CA ILE A 107 -7.83 3.54 -10.69
C ILE A 107 -7.52 2.92 -12.05
N GLY A 108 -7.53 3.74 -13.09
CA GLY A 108 -7.16 3.41 -14.44
C GLY A 108 -5.81 4.00 -14.85
N ILE A 109 -5.28 3.45 -15.93
CA ILE A 109 -4.14 4.03 -16.64
C ILE A 109 -4.29 3.91 -18.14
N THR A 110 -3.95 4.98 -18.86
CA THR A 110 -3.83 5.00 -20.31
C THR A 110 -2.36 5.12 -20.70
N THR A 111 -1.81 4.07 -21.32
CA THR A 111 -0.40 4.05 -21.76
C THR A 111 -0.17 4.87 -23.03
N ASN A 112 0.97 5.56 -23.11
CA ASN A 112 1.43 6.24 -24.33
C ASN A 112 2.07 5.22 -25.28
N GLY A 113 1.24 4.45 -25.98
CA GLY A 113 1.67 3.42 -26.91
C GLY A 113 0.79 2.17 -26.82
N PRO A 114 0.75 1.32 -27.87
CA PRO A 114 -0.03 0.10 -27.83
C PRO A 114 0.43 -0.73 -26.63
N VAL A 115 -0.53 -1.13 -25.79
CA VAL A 115 -0.33 -2.30 -24.94
C VAL A 115 -0.23 -3.44 -25.96
N THR A 116 0.97 -3.94 -26.21
CA THR A 116 1.15 -5.17 -26.96
C THR A 116 0.52 -6.28 -26.13
N VAL A 117 -0.76 -6.53 -26.35
CA VAL A 117 -1.34 -7.83 -26.03
C VAL A 117 -0.55 -8.80 -26.88
N ALA A 118 0.25 -9.66 -26.25
CA ALA A 118 1.04 -10.65 -26.96
C ALA A 118 0.10 -11.49 -27.83
N SER A 119 0.15 -11.26 -29.15
CA SER A 119 -0.29 -12.24 -30.14
C SER A 119 0.53 -13.50 -29.93
N PRO A 120 -0.03 -14.74 -30.02
CA PRO A 120 0.75 -15.95 -29.78
C PRO A 120 1.80 -16.03 -30.88
N THR A 121 3.00 -15.58 -30.54
CA THR A 121 4.15 -15.54 -31.44
C THR A 121 4.93 -16.83 -31.19
N PRO A 122 5.37 -17.53 -32.26
CA PRO A 122 5.99 -18.84 -32.12
C PRO A 122 7.24 -18.72 -31.26
N LEU A 123 7.33 -19.59 -30.25
CA LEU A 123 8.32 -19.60 -29.18
C LEU A 123 9.75 -19.23 -29.64
N PRO A 124 10.31 -18.10 -29.17
CA PRO A 124 11.76 -17.94 -29.07
C PRO A 124 12.11 -17.73 -27.59
N GLY A 125 12.98 -18.59 -27.04
CA GLY A 125 13.34 -18.57 -25.63
C GLY A 125 13.87 -17.21 -25.15
N GLY A 126 13.29 -16.67 -24.08
CA GLY A 126 13.73 -15.44 -23.42
C GLY A 126 12.86 -15.16 -22.21
N GLY A 127 13.45 -15.16 -21.01
CA GLY A 127 12.77 -15.16 -19.71
C GLY A 127 11.94 -13.90 -19.42
N THR A 128 11.00 -14.04 -18.48
CA THR A 128 10.28 -12.95 -17.83
C THR A 128 11.24 -11.82 -17.45
N ALA A 129 10.94 -10.58 -17.85
CA ALA A 129 11.75 -9.41 -17.50
C ALA A 129 11.95 -9.37 -15.98
N ASP A 130 13.20 -9.20 -15.55
CA ASP A 130 13.55 -9.30 -14.15
C ASP A 130 13.05 -8.03 -13.44
N PRO A 131 12.28 -8.13 -12.33
CA PRO A 131 11.80 -6.97 -11.58
C PRO A 131 12.95 -6.07 -11.07
N ARG A 132 14.20 -6.54 -11.14
CA ARG A 132 15.41 -5.81 -10.79
C ARG A 132 15.96 -4.93 -11.92
N ASP A 133 15.52 -5.09 -13.17
CA ASP A 133 16.20 -4.50 -14.34
C ASP A 133 16.30 -2.98 -14.28
N ASN A 134 15.34 -2.29 -13.66
CA ASN A 134 15.26 -0.83 -13.56
C ASN A 134 15.68 -0.25 -12.20
N LEU A 135 16.26 -1.06 -11.31
CA LEU A 135 16.71 -0.57 -10.02
C LEU A 135 18.18 -0.14 -10.06
N PRO A 136 18.56 0.92 -9.34
CA PRO A 136 19.95 1.24 -9.04
C PRO A 136 20.74 0.01 -8.58
N PRO A 137 22.03 -0.07 -8.90
CA PRO A 137 22.87 -1.16 -8.42
C PRO A 137 22.92 -1.19 -6.88
N GLY A 138 23.08 -2.39 -6.35
CA GLY A 138 23.38 -2.63 -4.94
C GLY A 138 24.85 -2.30 -4.59
N PRO A 139 25.35 -2.77 -3.43
CA PRO A 139 24.67 -3.69 -2.51
C PRO A 139 23.56 -3.03 -1.71
N ILE A 140 22.66 -3.84 -1.16
CA ILE A 140 21.74 -3.40 -0.10
C ILE A 140 22.61 -3.10 1.13
N THR A 141 22.34 -1.98 1.79
CA THR A 141 22.99 -1.59 3.05
C THR A 141 21.98 -1.32 4.16
N GLN A 142 20.69 -1.21 3.82
CA GLN A 142 19.60 -0.96 4.74
C GLN A 142 18.39 -1.78 4.36
N ALA A 143 17.74 -2.37 5.36
CA ALA A 143 16.47 -3.05 5.25
C ALA A 143 15.52 -2.56 6.35
N LYS A 144 14.23 -2.47 6.05
CA LYS A 144 13.21 -2.03 7.00
C LYS A 144 11.89 -2.76 6.77
N VAL A 145 11.29 -3.21 7.87
CA VAL A 145 9.92 -3.71 7.94
C VAL A 145 9.01 -2.62 8.51
N ALA A 146 7.83 -2.45 7.93
CA ALA A 146 6.80 -1.53 8.42
C ALA A 146 5.40 -2.14 8.28
N VAL A 147 4.47 -1.72 9.16
CA VAL A 147 3.04 -1.98 8.94
C VAL A 147 2.59 -1.21 7.71
N ARG A 148 2.02 -1.91 6.72
CA ARG A 148 1.51 -1.32 5.48
C ARG A 148 0.03 -1.01 5.58
N SER A 149 -0.75 -1.95 6.10
CA SER A 149 -2.21 -1.79 6.23
C SER A 149 -2.78 -2.75 7.27
N ILE A 150 -3.88 -2.34 7.91
CA ILE A 150 -4.68 -3.15 8.82
C ILE A 150 -6.12 -3.12 8.34
N ASP A 151 -6.65 -4.26 7.90
CA ASP A 151 -8.06 -4.47 7.54
C ASP A 151 -8.80 -5.07 8.74
N THR A 152 -9.87 -4.41 9.17
CA THR A 152 -10.73 -4.79 10.30
C THR A 152 -11.87 -5.74 9.89
N GLY A 153 -11.89 -6.15 8.62
CA GLY A 153 -12.83 -7.10 8.04
C GLY A 153 -13.59 -6.51 6.87
N GLY A 154 -13.61 -7.21 5.73
CA GLY A 154 -14.37 -6.79 4.55
C GLY A 154 -13.80 -5.53 3.86
N PHE A 155 -12.47 -5.36 3.85
CA PHE A 155 -11.79 -4.20 3.29
C PHE A 155 -12.03 -2.89 4.07
N ASN A 156 -12.26 -2.98 5.38
CA ASN A 156 -12.41 -1.84 6.27
C ASN A 156 -11.08 -1.52 6.95
N TYR A 157 -10.33 -0.57 6.41
CA TYR A 157 -8.99 -0.28 6.91
C TYR A 157 -8.98 0.73 8.06
N ARG A 158 -8.04 0.56 8.99
CA ARG A 158 -7.73 1.58 10.00
C ARG A 158 -6.25 1.95 9.98
N ASP A 159 -5.97 3.11 10.55
CA ASP A 159 -4.60 3.56 10.73
C ASP A 159 -3.84 2.65 11.70
N PRO A 160 -2.58 2.29 11.36
CA PRO A 160 -1.66 1.67 12.29
C PRO A 160 -1.35 2.62 13.45
N THR A 161 -1.45 2.12 14.68
CA THR A 161 -1.14 2.88 15.91
C THR A 161 -0.11 2.13 16.74
N GLN A 162 0.62 2.87 17.57
CA GLN A 162 1.53 2.27 18.56
C GLN A 162 1.02 2.56 19.97
N ASP A 163 1.31 1.65 20.90
CA ASP A 163 1.09 1.88 22.33
C ASP A 163 2.21 2.76 22.94
N GLY A 164 2.15 2.98 24.25
CA GLY A 164 3.15 3.79 24.97
C GLY A 164 4.56 3.20 24.99
N ASP A 165 4.71 1.90 24.70
CA ASP A 165 5.98 1.18 24.66
C ASP A 165 6.53 1.06 23.22
N GLY A 166 5.80 1.57 22.23
CA GLY A 166 6.18 1.54 20.82
C GLY A 166 5.79 0.26 20.09
N ASN A 167 4.97 -0.60 20.68
CA ASN A 167 4.45 -1.79 19.99
C ASN A 167 3.35 -1.38 19.04
N TRP A 168 3.33 -1.93 17.82
CA TRP A 168 2.21 -1.75 16.91
C TRP A 168 0.97 -2.46 17.45
N VAL A 169 -0.16 -1.77 17.47
CA VAL A 169 -1.40 -2.29 18.04
C VAL A 169 -2.27 -2.89 16.94
N VAL A 170 -2.58 -4.17 17.09
CA VAL A 170 -3.53 -4.94 16.26
C VAL A 170 -4.63 -5.55 17.12
N HIS A 171 -5.68 -6.05 16.49
CA HIS A 171 -6.81 -6.68 17.16
C HIS A 171 -7.14 -8.04 16.55
N PRO A 172 -7.63 -9.02 17.35
CA PRO A 172 -8.14 -10.26 16.83
C PRO A 172 -9.21 -10.03 15.75
N GLY A 173 -9.12 -10.79 14.66
CA GLY A 173 -9.97 -10.68 13.48
C GLY A 173 -9.45 -9.73 12.40
N GLU A 174 -8.36 -8.99 12.65
CA GLU A 174 -7.75 -8.11 11.65
C GLU A 174 -6.83 -8.87 10.70
N PHE A 175 -6.80 -8.40 9.45
CA PHE A 175 -5.85 -8.82 8.43
C PHE A 175 -4.79 -7.73 8.24
N VAL A 176 -3.53 -8.07 8.51
CA VAL A 176 -2.42 -7.12 8.53
C VAL A 176 -1.44 -7.43 7.40
N VAL A 177 -1.00 -6.39 6.70
CA VAL A 177 0.05 -6.48 5.70
C VAL A 177 1.26 -5.71 6.17
N PHE A 178 2.43 -6.32 6.10
CA PHE A 178 3.72 -5.67 6.35
C PHE A 178 4.50 -5.53 5.05
N ASP A 179 5.22 -4.42 4.92
CA ASP A 179 6.07 -4.11 3.78
C ASP A 179 7.54 -4.29 4.17
N PHE A 180 8.30 -4.94 3.29
CA PHE A 180 9.75 -5.01 3.37
C PHE A 180 10.34 -4.04 2.36
N SER A 181 11.21 -3.15 2.84
CA SER A 181 11.88 -2.15 2.01
C SER A 181 13.39 -2.24 2.17
N GLN A 182 14.11 -2.03 1.08
CA GLN A 182 15.57 -2.14 1.00
C GLN A 182 16.18 -0.95 0.27
N ARG A 183 17.36 -0.51 0.72
CA ARG A 183 18.11 0.60 0.12
C ARG A 183 19.61 0.32 0.02
N ASN A 184 20.27 0.93 -0.97
CA ASN A 184 21.73 0.95 -1.10
C ASN A 184 22.37 2.04 -0.22
N GLY A 185 23.71 2.15 -0.28
CA GLY A 185 24.48 3.17 0.44
C GLY A 185 24.13 4.62 0.08
N ALA A 186 23.49 4.85 -1.07
CA ALA A 186 22.97 6.16 -1.48
C ALA A 186 21.52 6.42 -0.98
N GLY A 187 20.92 5.46 -0.28
CA GLY A 187 19.55 5.56 0.23
C GLY A 187 18.48 5.29 -0.84
N GLU A 188 18.82 4.69 -1.99
CA GLU A 188 17.89 4.39 -3.07
C GLU A 188 17.43 2.93 -3.01
N LYS A 189 16.19 2.64 -3.40
CA LYS A 189 15.75 1.25 -3.61
C LYS A 189 16.63 0.64 -4.72
N CYS A 190 17.25 -0.51 -4.45
CA CYS A 190 18.27 -1.07 -5.32
C CYS A 190 18.01 -2.54 -5.69
N LYS A 191 18.78 -3.04 -6.65
CA LYS A 191 18.78 -4.45 -7.04
C LYS A 191 19.14 -5.34 -5.85
N TRP A 192 18.44 -6.46 -5.73
CA TRP A 192 18.68 -7.52 -4.75
C TRP A 192 19.12 -8.82 -5.43
N ILE A 193 19.77 -9.71 -4.71
CA ILE A 193 20.20 -11.02 -5.20
C ILE A 193 19.07 -12.02 -4.96
N ASN A 194 18.60 -12.10 -3.73
CA ASN A 194 17.54 -13.00 -3.26
C ASN A 194 16.34 -12.20 -2.75
N PRO A 195 15.11 -12.73 -2.86
CA PRO A 195 13.96 -12.13 -2.19
C PRO A 195 14.17 -12.07 -0.67
N PRO A 196 13.47 -11.16 0.05
CA PRO A 196 13.56 -11.12 1.50
C PRO A 196 13.00 -12.41 2.12
N GLU A 197 13.66 -12.86 3.17
CA GLU A 197 13.20 -13.92 4.05
C GLU A 197 12.52 -13.29 5.26
N TRP A 198 11.24 -13.61 5.46
CA TRP A 198 10.47 -13.12 6.59
C TRP A 198 10.65 -14.01 7.81
N ASN A 199 10.74 -13.41 8.99
CA ASN A 199 10.73 -14.12 10.26
C ASN A 199 9.63 -13.51 11.15
N VAL A 200 8.76 -14.39 11.63
CA VAL A 200 7.65 -14.05 12.53
C VAL A 200 7.85 -14.85 13.81
N SER A 201 8.24 -14.18 14.88
CA SER A 201 8.37 -14.78 16.21
C SER A 201 7.00 -14.73 16.90
N ASP A 202 6.31 -15.85 16.93
CA ASP A 202 4.97 -16.00 17.50
C ASP A 202 4.89 -17.30 18.31
N GLU A 203 5.35 -17.24 19.57
CA GLU A 203 5.36 -18.42 20.46
C GLU A 203 3.94 -18.86 20.87
N ASP A 204 3.00 -17.93 20.86
CA ASP A 204 1.62 -18.12 21.34
C ASP A 204 0.62 -18.48 20.22
N GLY A 205 1.06 -18.55 18.96
CA GLY A 205 0.19 -18.87 17.81
C GLY A 205 -0.88 -17.81 17.55
N ILE A 206 -0.54 -16.55 17.77
CA ILE A 206 -1.41 -15.37 17.61
C ILE A 206 -1.68 -15.06 16.15
N VAL A 207 -0.78 -15.42 15.23
CA VAL A 207 -0.88 -15.02 13.83
C VAL A 207 -0.90 -16.21 12.87
N GLU A 208 -1.71 -16.09 11.82
CA GLU A 208 -1.68 -17.00 10.69
C GLU A 208 -1.04 -16.32 9.48
N VAL A 209 0.15 -16.78 9.08
CA VAL A 209 0.81 -16.26 7.87
C VAL A 209 0.09 -16.76 6.62
N LYS A 210 -0.33 -15.84 5.76
CA LYS A 210 -0.92 -16.11 4.46
C LYS A 210 0.12 -16.04 3.36
N GLY A 211 -0.06 -16.89 2.35
CA GLY A 211 0.75 -16.84 1.14
C GLY A 211 0.68 -15.47 0.45
N SER A 212 1.83 -15.00 -0.02
CA SER A 212 1.95 -13.78 -0.83
C SER A 212 2.60 -14.12 -2.16
N SER A 213 2.01 -13.63 -3.25
CA SER A 213 2.64 -13.67 -4.58
C SER A 213 3.71 -12.57 -4.74
N GLN A 214 3.85 -11.68 -3.75
CA GLN A 214 4.85 -10.62 -3.70
C GLN A 214 5.79 -10.85 -2.51
N PRO A 215 7.09 -11.14 -2.73
CA PRO A 215 7.98 -11.53 -1.65
C PRO A 215 8.25 -10.39 -0.65
N PHE A 216 8.10 -9.13 -1.09
CA PHE A 216 8.27 -7.95 -0.23
C PHE A 216 7.02 -7.64 0.62
N LEU A 217 5.98 -8.48 0.58
CA LEU A 217 4.79 -8.33 1.41
C LEU A 217 4.59 -9.58 2.28
N LEU A 218 4.50 -9.37 3.59
CA LEU A 218 4.00 -10.35 4.53
C LEU A 218 2.53 -10.07 4.82
N ARG A 219 1.71 -11.12 4.79
CA ARG A 219 0.25 -11.05 4.97
C ARG A 219 -0.10 -11.95 6.15
N VAL A 220 -0.79 -11.45 7.16
CA VAL A 220 -1.17 -12.24 8.33
C VAL A 220 -2.61 -11.98 8.75
N ASP A 221 -3.30 -13.02 9.24
CA ASP A 221 -4.51 -12.85 10.05
C ASP A 221 -4.12 -12.85 11.53
N ILE A 222 -4.75 -11.96 12.31
CA ILE A 222 -4.59 -11.91 13.77
C ILE A 222 -5.68 -12.76 14.40
N LEU A 223 -5.31 -13.90 14.99
CA LEU A 223 -6.26 -14.87 15.53
C LEU A 223 -6.68 -14.52 16.96
N HIS A 224 -5.70 -14.23 17.82
CA HIS A 224 -5.89 -14.11 19.27
C HIS A 224 -5.17 -12.88 19.84
N LYS A 225 -5.27 -12.66 21.16
CA LYS A 225 -4.51 -11.61 21.85
C LYS A 225 -3.12 -12.12 22.19
N GLY A 226 -2.15 -11.23 22.27
CA GLY A 226 -0.79 -11.55 22.72
C GLY A 226 0.24 -10.66 22.05
N TYR A 227 1.48 -11.13 22.00
CA TYR A 227 2.62 -10.41 21.43
C TYR A 227 3.32 -11.25 20.36
N PHE A 228 3.71 -10.61 19.26
CA PHE A 228 4.57 -11.22 18.25
C PHE A 228 5.52 -10.20 17.65
N GLU A 229 6.60 -10.67 17.04
CA GLU A 229 7.58 -9.82 16.36
C GLU A 229 7.66 -10.17 14.89
N VAL A 230 7.77 -9.14 14.05
CA VAL A 230 8.03 -9.31 12.62
C VAL A 230 9.39 -8.72 12.28
N THR A 231 10.20 -9.50 11.58
CA THR A 231 11.45 -9.02 10.99
C THR A 231 11.71 -9.77 9.68
N GLY A 232 12.90 -9.56 9.12
CA GLY A 232 13.38 -10.37 8.02
C GLY A 232 14.78 -9.97 7.61
N GLU A 233 15.28 -10.66 6.59
CA GLU A 233 16.63 -10.49 6.08
C GLU A 233 16.59 -10.49 4.56
N ILE A 234 17.42 -9.66 3.93
CA ILE A 234 17.62 -9.68 2.48
C ILE A 234 19.10 -9.54 2.18
N ASP A 235 19.65 -10.46 1.40
CA ASP A 235 21.06 -10.45 0.97
C ASP A 235 22.07 -10.28 2.13
N GLY A 236 21.80 -10.86 3.30
CA GLY A 236 22.64 -10.74 4.50
C GLY A 236 22.38 -9.49 5.34
N ILE A 237 21.45 -8.62 4.95
CA ILE A 237 21.08 -7.40 5.67
C ILE A 237 19.78 -7.63 6.43
N LYS A 238 19.88 -7.59 7.77
CA LYS A 238 18.73 -7.70 8.67
C LYS A 238 17.94 -6.39 8.69
N ALA A 239 16.62 -6.51 8.65
CA ALA A 239 15.72 -5.42 8.91
C ALA A 239 15.61 -5.14 10.43
N ASN A 240 14.92 -4.06 10.78
CA ASN A 240 14.49 -3.84 12.15
C ASN A 240 13.55 -4.96 12.63
N VAL A 241 13.51 -5.15 13.94
CA VAL A 241 12.44 -5.91 14.60
C VAL A 241 11.25 -4.97 14.77
N LEU A 242 10.07 -5.43 14.38
CA LEU A 242 8.83 -4.70 14.51
C LEU A 242 7.97 -5.40 15.56
N PRO A 243 7.92 -4.89 16.80
CA PRO A 243 7.13 -5.48 17.87
C PRO A 243 5.65 -5.17 17.65
N VAL A 244 4.79 -6.17 17.82
CA VAL A 244 3.35 -6.05 17.60
C VAL A 244 2.60 -6.67 18.79
N VAL A 245 1.63 -5.92 19.31
CA VAL A 245 0.73 -6.38 20.36
C VAL A 245 -0.69 -6.49 19.81
N SER A 246 -1.29 -7.66 19.99
CA SER A 246 -2.70 -7.91 19.71
C SER A 246 -3.51 -7.77 21.00
N VAL A 247 -4.40 -6.77 21.04
CA VAL A 247 -5.25 -6.48 22.20
C VAL A 247 -6.73 -6.57 21.82
N SER A 248 -7.63 -6.73 22.79
CA SER A 248 -9.08 -6.58 22.50
C SER A 248 -9.38 -5.18 21.97
N GLN A 249 -10.26 -5.09 20.97
CA GLN A 249 -10.97 -3.83 20.72
C GLN A 249 -11.67 -3.42 22.01
N GLY A 250 -11.42 -2.18 22.45
CA GLY A 250 -11.80 -1.71 23.79
C GLY A 250 -13.30 -1.87 24.10
N GLN A 251 -13.56 -2.23 25.36
CA GLN A 251 -14.58 -1.54 26.14
C GLN A 251 -14.18 -0.08 26.36
#